data_AF-A0A8T0HM56-F1
#
_entry.id   AF-A0A8T0HM56-F1
#
_cell.length_a   1.000
_cell.length_b   1.000
_cell.length_c   1.000
_cell.angle_alpha   90.00
_cell.angle_beta   90.00
_cell.angle_gamma   90.00
#
_symmetry.space_group_name_H-M   'P 1'
#
loop_
_entity.id
_entity.type
_entity.pdbx_description
1 polymer ?
#
loop_
_entity_poly.entity_id
_entity_poly.type
_entity_poly.pdbx_seq_one_letter_code
_entity_poly.pdbx_strand_id
1 'polypeptide(L)'
;MPLKEDADVGNERNRVEGGQARSDTVIVQGLRKVYPSRGLEPVKVAVRDLSLGIPPRECFGFLGVNGAGKTTTLSILSGDIRPTSGEAYINGHSVLQKLPAAQKHIGYCPQFDPLLDLMTAREHLHMYANLKGVPEDDVKEVVNILVEAVGLQKYVDRVAGAYSGGNKRKLALAIALVSLPVYLSHYTSPKLILFL
;
A
#
# COMPACT_ATOMS: atom_id res chain seq x y z
N MET A 1 19.21 9.39 28.04
CA MET A 1 19.61 10.39 27.01
C MET A 1 18.69 10.22 25.82
N PRO A 2 18.23 11.29 25.15
CA PRO A 2 17.62 11.11 23.84
C PRO A 2 18.65 10.40 22.96
N LEU A 3 18.25 9.34 22.27
CA LEU A 3 19.09 8.75 21.23
C LEU A 3 19.44 9.88 20.27
N LYS A 4 20.74 10.07 20.02
CA LYS A 4 21.22 11.04 19.04
C LYS A 4 20.61 10.63 17.71
N GLU A 5 19.82 11.53 17.12
CA GLU A 5 19.23 11.30 15.82
C GLU A 5 20.35 11.18 14.77
N ASP A 6 20.22 10.21 13.88
CA ASP A 6 21.17 10.01 12.80
C ASP A 6 21.08 11.17 11.80
N ALA A 7 22.23 11.56 11.25
CA ALA A 7 22.32 12.76 10.42
C ALA A 7 21.49 12.66 9.14
N ASP A 8 21.40 11.47 8.56
CA ASP A 8 20.55 11.17 7.39
C ASP A 8 19.06 11.33 7.69
N VAL A 9 18.60 10.84 8.85
CA VAL A 9 17.21 11.01 9.33
C VAL A 9 16.88 12.50 9.51
N GLY A 10 17.77 13.26 10.15
CA GLY A 10 17.58 14.71 10.32
C GLY A 10 17.57 15.45 8.99
N ASN A 11 18.45 15.10 8.05
CA ASN A 11 18.50 15.69 6.72
C ASN A 11 17.22 15.41 5.92
N GLU A 12 16.72 14.17 5.97
CA GLU A 12 15.49 13.78 5.29
C GLU A 12 14.27 14.52 5.85
N ARG A 13 14.18 14.63 7.18
CA ARG A 13 13.15 15.45 7.84
C ARG A 13 13.18 16.89 7.32
N ASN A 14 14.37 17.52 7.31
CA ASN A 14 14.53 18.89 6.83
C ASN A 14 14.16 19.03 5.34
N ARG A 15 14.49 18.05 4.51
CA ARG A 15 14.11 18.03 3.07
C ARG A 15 12.60 18.01 2.89
N VAL A 16 11.91 17.14 3.64
CA VAL A 16 10.47 16.92 3.52
C VAL A 16 9.65 18.06 4.13
N GLU A 17 10.02 18.52 5.32
CA GLU A 17 9.35 19.63 6.03
C GLU A 17 9.69 20.98 5.40
N GLY A 18 10.89 21.13 4.84
CA GLY A 18 11.30 22.29 4.04
C GLY A 18 10.64 22.38 2.66
N GLY A 19 9.83 21.38 2.28
CA GLY A 19 9.08 21.37 1.03
C GLY A 19 9.90 21.03 -0.22
N GLN A 20 11.12 20.51 -0.06
CA GLN A 20 11.96 20.06 -1.17
C GLN A 20 11.47 18.71 -1.74
N ALA A 21 10.67 17.97 -0.98
CA ALA A 21 10.02 16.72 -1.39
C ALA A 21 8.66 16.90 -2.11
N ARG A 22 8.28 18.11 -2.54
CA ARG A 22 6.95 18.39 -3.13
C ARG A 22 6.63 17.57 -4.38
N SER A 23 7.65 17.10 -5.10
CA SER A 23 7.51 16.24 -6.28
C SER A 23 7.48 14.75 -5.98
N ASP A 24 7.66 14.35 -4.72
CA ASP A 24 7.70 12.94 -4.32
C ASP A 24 6.31 12.32 -4.42
N THR A 25 6.25 11.03 -4.78
CA THR A 25 5.00 10.28 -4.88
C THR A 25 4.37 10.06 -3.52
N VAL A 26 5.17 9.86 -2.48
CA VAL A 26 4.71 9.78 -1.09
C VAL A 26 5.42 10.86 -0.30
N ILE A 27 4.65 11.62 0.49
CA ILE A 27 5.19 12.61 1.41
C ILE A 27 4.55 12.35 2.77
N VAL A 28 5.37 12.16 3.78
CA VAL A 28 4.98 11.96 5.17
C VAL A 28 5.66 13.03 6.02
N GLN A 29 4.89 13.77 6.82
CA GLN A 29 5.38 14.93 7.58
C GLN A 29 4.97 14.80 9.05
N GLY A 30 5.95 14.60 9.93
CA GLY A 30 5.76 14.55 11.38
C GLY A 30 4.74 13.51 11.81
N LEU A 31 4.64 12.38 11.09
CA LEU A 31 3.59 11.41 11.27
C LEU A 31 3.72 10.72 12.62
N ARG A 32 2.67 10.82 13.42
CA ARG A 32 2.64 10.26 14.78
C ARG A 32 1.39 9.43 14.99
N LYS A 33 1.56 8.27 15.60
CA LYS A 33 0.44 7.42 16.04
C LYS A 33 0.64 6.97 17.47
N VAL A 34 -0.31 7.35 18.32
CA VAL A 34 -0.40 6.93 19.72
C VAL A 34 -1.65 6.09 19.88
N TYR A 35 -1.49 4.87 20.37
CA TYR A 35 -2.60 4.05 20.83
C TYR A 35 -2.83 4.34 22.31
N PRO A 36 -4.07 4.70 22.70
CA PRO A 36 -4.38 4.97 24.09
C PRO A 36 -4.24 3.69 24.92
N SER A 37 -4.05 3.87 26.23
CA SER A 37 -4.05 2.76 27.18
C SER A 37 -5.36 1.98 27.10
N ARG A 38 -5.27 0.64 27.13
CA ARG A 38 -6.41 -0.26 27.21
C ARG A 38 -6.22 -1.19 28.41
N GLY A 39 -7.04 -1.00 29.43
CA GLY A 39 -6.94 -1.77 30.68
C GLY A 39 -5.60 -1.53 31.38
N LEU A 40 -4.80 -2.60 31.52
CA LEU A 40 -3.48 -2.55 32.15
C LEU A 40 -2.35 -2.18 31.17
N GLU A 41 -2.62 -2.13 29.86
CA GLU A 41 -1.58 -1.81 28.89
C GLU A 41 -1.25 -0.31 28.89
N PRO A 42 0.04 0.07 28.91
CA PRO A 42 0.43 1.48 28.86
C PRO A 42 0.15 2.10 27.49
N VAL A 43 0.11 3.43 27.45
CA VAL A 43 0.04 4.20 26.20
C VAL A 43 1.21 3.81 25.29
N LYS A 44 0.93 3.49 24.02
CA LYS A 44 1.93 3.03 23.05
C LYS A 44 2.09 4.02 21.92
N VAL A 45 3.28 4.61 21.80
CA VAL A 45 3.67 5.40 20.62
C VAL A 45 4.14 4.42 19.54
N ALA A 46 3.30 4.16 18.55
CA ALA A 46 3.58 3.21 17.47
C ALA A 46 4.34 3.84 16.31
N VAL A 47 4.16 5.14 16.06
CA VAL A 47 4.95 5.93 15.10
C VAL A 47 5.28 7.25 15.79
N ARG A 48 6.55 7.65 15.76
CA ARG A 48 7.07 8.84 16.45
C ARG A 48 7.66 9.80 15.43
N ASP A 49 6.85 10.78 15.03
CA ASP A 49 7.25 11.95 14.23
C ASP A 49 8.03 11.58 12.96
N LEU A 50 7.53 10.59 12.23
CA LEU A 50 8.15 10.13 10.98
C LEU A 50 7.99 11.19 9.88
N SER A 51 9.10 11.62 9.29
CA SER A 51 9.12 12.45 8.08
C SER A 51 9.92 11.73 6.99
N LEU A 52 9.31 11.55 5.82
CA LEU A 52 9.85 10.76 4.72
C LEU A 52 9.22 11.20 3.39
N GLY A 53 10.04 11.34 2.36
CA GLY A 53 9.61 11.49 0.97
C GLY A 53 10.08 10.31 0.13
N ILE A 54 9.19 9.76 -0.71
CA ILE A 54 9.51 8.68 -1.64
C ILE A 54 9.38 9.21 -3.06
N PRO A 55 10.50 9.44 -3.76
CA PRO A 55 10.54 9.81 -5.16
C PRO A 55 9.68 8.92 -6.08
N PRO A 56 9.20 9.47 -7.22
CA PRO A 56 8.45 8.68 -8.18
C PRO A 56 9.29 7.53 -8.74
N ARG A 57 8.63 6.39 -8.98
CA ARG A 57 9.23 5.16 -9.54
C ARG A 57 10.29 4.49 -8.65
N GLU A 58 10.32 4.83 -7.37
CA GLU A 58 11.19 4.17 -6.39
C GLU A 58 10.51 2.94 -5.77
N CYS A 59 11.30 1.89 -5.50
CA CYS A 59 10.87 0.76 -4.69
C CYS A 59 11.37 0.99 -3.25
N PHE A 60 10.45 1.35 -2.35
CA PHE A 60 10.77 1.67 -0.96
C PHE A 60 10.21 0.61 0.00
N GLY A 61 11.00 0.21 0.99
CA GLY A 61 10.60 -0.77 1.99
C GLY A 61 10.95 -0.34 3.41
N PHE A 62 10.01 -0.50 4.34
CA PHE A 62 10.29 -0.34 5.78
C PHE A 62 10.95 -1.61 6.32
N LEU A 63 12.17 -1.49 6.84
CA LEU A 63 12.87 -2.57 7.53
C LEU A 63 13.00 -2.25 9.03
N GLY A 64 12.83 -3.27 9.87
CA GLY A 64 12.99 -3.12 11.32
C GLY A 64 12.33 -4.25 12.10
N VAL A 65 12.53 -4.26 13.41
CA VAL A 65 11.96 -5.29 14.31
C VAL A 65 10.43 -5.22 14.39
N ASN A 66 9.80 -6.28 14.89
CA ASN A 66 8.36 -6.29 15.18
C ASN A 66 8.02 -5.18 16.20
N GLY A 67 6.95 -4.44 15.92
CA GLY A 67 6.54 -3.32 16.76
C GLY A 67 7.21 -1.98 16.45
N ALA A 68 8.14 -1.90 15.48
CA ALA A 68 8.80 -0.65 15.09
C ALA A 68 7.88 0.39 14.41
N GLY A 69 6.63 0.03 14.09
CA GLY A 69 5.65 0.95 13.48
C GLY A 69 5.37 0.75 11.99
N LYS A 70 6.08 -0.16 11.31
CA LYS A 70 5.95 -0.42 9.86
C LYS A 70 4.51 -0.61 9.38
N THR A 71 3.82 -1.60 9.96
CA THR A 71 2.41 -1.89 9.64
C THR A 71 1.53 -0.70 9.96
N THR A 72 1.76 -0.01 11.08
CA THR A 72 0.99 1.18 11.46
C THR A 72 1.15 2.31 10.43
N THR A 73 2.37 2.58 9.97
CA THR A 73 2.64 3.59 8.95
C THR A 73 1.95 3.24 7.63
N LEU A 74 2.09 2.00 7.18
CA LEU A 74 1.45 1.54 5.94
C LEU A 74 -0.08 1.53 6.03
N SER A 75 -0.67 1.16 7.18
CA SER A 75 -2.11 1.27 7.44
C SER A 75 -2.61 2.72 7.47
N ILE A 76 -1.76 3.68 7.82
CA ILE A 76 -2.10 5.10 7.73
C ILE A 76 -2.08 5.56 6.27
N LEU A 77 -1.07 5.14 5.50
CA LEU A 77 -0.96 5.47 4.07
C LEU A 77 -2.08 4.84 3.23
N SER A 78 -2.53 3.63 3.54
CA SER A 78 -3.68 2.98 2.90
C SER A 78 -5.03 3.59 3.31
N GLY A 79 -5.06 4.32 4.44
CA GLY A 79 -6.26 4.93 5.01
C GLY A 79 -7.05 4.03 5.97
N ASP A 80 -6.52 2.87 6.34
CA ASP A 80 -7.15 1.94 7.29
C ASP A 80 -7.19 2.53 8.71
N ILE A 81 -6.19 3.33 9.07
CA ILE A 81 -6.06 3.95 10.40
C ILE A 81 -5.72 5.44 10.25
N ARG A 82 -6.36 6.29 11.06
CA ARG A 82 -5.97 7.70 11.14
C ARG A 82 -4.74 7.92 12.03
N PRO A 83 -3.78 8.79 11.65
CA PRO A 83 -2.72 9.22 12.55
C PRO A 83 -3.28 9.98 13.75
N THR A 84 -2.50 10.10 14.82
CA THR A 84 -2.80 10.97 15.96
C THR A 84 -2.45 12.42 15.63
N SER A 85 -1.35 12.65 14.91
CA SER A 85 -0.95 13.94 14.38
C SER A 85 -0.01 13.75 13.17
N GLY A 86 0.28 14.84 12.46
CA GLY A 86 1.08 14.84 11.25
C GLY A 86 0.25 14.62 10.00
N GLU A 87 0.90 14.73 8.86
CA GLU A 87 0.27 14.71 7.53
C GLU A 87 0.89 13.64 6.65
N ALA A 88 0.10 13.14 5.69
CA ALA A 88 0.61 12.26 4.64
C ALA A 88 -0.12 12.50 3.32
N TYR A 89 0.62 12.42 2.22
CA TYR A 89 0.16 12.70 0.86
C TYR A 89 0.63 11.63 -0.09
N ILE A 90 -0.22 11.27 -1.05
CA ILE A 90 0.09 10.34 -2.14
C ILE A 90 -0.27 11.01 -3.46
N ASN A 91 0.72 11.21 -4.32
CA ASN A 91 0.63 12.02 -5.55
C ASN A 91 -0.07 13.37 -5.30
N GLY A 92 0.34 14.06 -4.23
CA GLY A 92 -0.23 15.36 -3.83
C GLY A 92 -1.63 15.32 -3.18
N HIS A 93 -2.25 14.15 -3.05
CA HIS A 93 -3.54 14.00 -2.37
C HIS A 93 -3.35 13.63 -0.90
N SER A 94 -3.90 14.44 0.01
CA SER A 94 -3.89 14.14 1.45
C SER A 94 -4.64 12.83 1.74
N VAL A 95 -4.00 11.91 2.45
CA VAL A 95 -4.64 10.66 2.92
C VAL A 95 -5.66 10.91 4.03
N LEU A 96 -5.62 12.08 4.66
CA LEU A 96 -6.52 12.49 5.74
C LEU A 96 -7.80 13.16 5.23
N GLN A 97 -7.66 14.04 4.23
CA GLN A 97 -8.75 14.89 3.73
C GLN A 97 -9.31 14.44 2.37
N LYS A 98 -8.46 13.83 1.52
CA LYS A 98 -8.79 13.46 0.13
C LYS A 98 -8.50 11.98 -0.11
N LEU A 99 -8.84 11.12 0.86
CA LEU A 99 -8.53 9.69 0.84
C LEU A 99 -8.99 8.98 -0.46
N PRO A 100 -10.21 9.18 -0.99
CA PRO A 100 -10.60 8.54 -2.25
C PRO A 100 -9.72 8.92 -3.44
N ALA A 101 -9.19 10.15 -3.47
CA ALA A 101 -8.27 10.59 -4.53
C ALA A 101 -6.88 9.99 -4.34
N ALA A 102 -6.39 9.89 -3.10
CA ALA A 102 -5.14 9.21 -2.77
C ALA A 102 -5.21 7.71 -3.14
N GLN A 103 -6.28 7.02 -2.77
CA GLN A 103 -6.46 5.58 -3.01
C GLN A 103 -6.53 5.20 -4.50
N LYS A 104 -6.95 6.11 -5.40
CA LYS A 104 -6.88 5.87 -6.86
C LYS A 104 -5.46 5.64 -7.37
N HIS A 105 -4.46 6.10 -6.61
CA HIS A 105 -3.04 6.01 -6.93
C HIS A 105 -2.32 4.89 -6.16
N ILE A 106 -3.05 4.06 -5.40
CA ILE A 106 -2.48 3.00 -4.57
C ILE A 106 -3.02 1.64 -5.00
N GLY A 107 -2.11 0.68 -5.22
CA GLY A 107 -2.41 -0.74 -5.14
C GLY A 107 -2.05 -1.25 -3.75
N TYR A 108 -2.98 -1.93 -3.06
CA TYR A 108 -2.76 -2.40 -1.70
C TYR A 108 -2.75 -3.93 -1.66
N CYS A 109 -1.64 -4.51 -1.20
CA CYS A 109 -1.49 -5.94 -0.96
C CYS A 109 -1.37 -6.19 0.54
N PRO A 110 -2.45 -6.66 1.22
CA PRO A 110 -2.44 -6.87 2.67
C PRO A 110 -1.51 -8.00 3.09
N GLN A 111 -1.05 -7.99 4.34
CA GLN A 111 -0.16 -9.04 4.89
C GLN A 111 -0.83 -10.42 4.95
N PHE A 112 -2.13 -10.45 5.28
CA PHE A 112 -2.95 -11.65 5.28
C PHE A 112 -3.70 -11.80 3.96
N ASP A 113 -3.87 -13.04 3.51
CA ASP A 113 -4.54 -13.35 2.25
C ASP A 113 -6.01 -12.91 2.30
N PRO A 114 -6.44 -11.92 1.49
CA PRO A 114 -7.82 -11.42 1.48
C PRO A 114 -8.72 -12.32 0.60
N LEU A 115 -8.39 -13.61 0.53
CA LEU A 115 -8.89 -14.52 -0.48
C LEU A 115 -10.16 -15.21 0.01
N LEU A 116 -11.12 -15.34 -0.89
CA LEU A 116 -12.32 -16.13 -0.71
C LEU A 116 -12.01 -17.56 -1.13
N ASP A 117 -11.87 -18.46 -0.14
CA ASP A 117 -11.36 -19.81 -0.37
C ASP A 117 -12.14 -20.62 -1.42
N LEU A 118 -13.43 -20.30 -1.61
CA LEU A 118 -14.32 -20.97 -2.56
C LEU A 118 -14.28 -20.40 -3.99
N MET A 119 -13.59 -19.27 -4.20
CA MET A 119 -13.45 -18.66 -5.52
C MET A 119 -12.12 -19.04 -6.16
N THR A 120 -12.12 -19.20 -7.47
CA THR A 120 -10.93 -19.37 -8.31
C THR A 120 -10.15 -18.06 -8.44
N ALA A 121 -8.87 -18.11 -8.82
CA ALA A 121 -8.11 -16.89 -9.08
C ALA A 121 -8.74 -16.05 -10.21
N ARG A 122 -9.33 -16.69 -11.23
CA ARG A 122 -10.06 -15.99 -12.29
C ARG A 122 -11.22 -15.17 -11.71
N GLU A 123 -12.08 -15.81 -10.92
CA GLU A 123 -13.25 -15.17 -10.33
C GLU A 123 -12.87 -14.02 -9.39
N HIS A 124 -11.80 -14.18 -8.62
CA HIS A 124 -11.26 -13.09 -7.80
C HIS A 124 -10.89 -11.89 -8.66
N LEU A 125 -10.09 -12.09 -9.70
CA LEU A 125 -9.59 -10.99 -10.52
C LEU A 125 -10.72 -10.31 -11.31
N HIS A 126 -11.70 -11.09 -11.81
CA HIS A 126 -12.92 -10.53 -12.41
C HIS A 126 -13.70 -9.67 -11.40
N MET A 127 -13.98 -10.20 -10.21
CA MET A 127 -14.71 -9.48 -9.17
C MET A 127 -14.02 -8.17 -8.80
N TYR A 128 -12.70 -8.21 -8.56
CA TYR A 128 -11.94 -7.02 -8.22
C TYR A 128 -11.82 -6.03 -9.39
N ALA A 129 -11.78 -6.50 -10.65
CA ALA A 129 -11.73 -5.62 -11.82
C ALA A 129 -13.03 -4.80 -11.91
N ASN A 130 -14.16 -5.45 -11.72
CA ASN A 130 -15.47 -4.81 -11.71
C ASN A 130 -15.62 -3.82 -10.54
N LEU A 131 -15.20 -4.21 -9.33
CA LEU A 131 -15.21 -3.33 -8.17
C LEU A 131 -14.31 -2.09 -8.33
N LYS A 132 -13.23 -2.22 -9.11
CA LYS A 132 -12.29 -1.12 -9.40
C LYS A 132 -12.68 -0.32 -10.64
N GLY A 133 -13.79 -0.65 -11.30
CA GLY A 133 -14.34 0.08 -12.43
C GLY A 133 -13.57 -0.12 -13.73
N VAL A 134 -12.92 -1.28 -13.91
CA VAL A 134 -12.38 -1.69 -15.22
C VAL A 134 -13.56 -1.85 -16.20
N PRO A 135 -13.52 -1.26 -17.41
CA PRO A 135 -14.57 -1.46 -18.41
C PRO A 135 -14.77 -2.94 -18.72
N GLU A 136 -16.03 -3.38 -18.81
CA GLU A 136 -16.38 -4.81 -18.97
C GLU A 136 -15.65 -5.47 -20.16
N ASP A 137 -15.51 -4.74 -21.28
CA ASP A 137 -14.82 -5.19 -22.48
C ASP A 137 -13.32 -5.46 -22.26
N ASP A 138 -12.71 -4.76 -21.30
CA ASP A 138 -11.29 -4.87 -20.96
C ASP A 138 -11.01 -5.91 -19.86
N VAL A 139 -12.02 -6.28 -19.06
CA VAL A 139 -11.84 -7.12 -17.85
C VAL A 139 -11.12 -8.42 -18.18
N LYS A 140 -11.55 -9.10 -19.25
CA LYS A 140 -10.97 -10.40 -19.65
C LYS A 140 -9.48 -10.29 -20.00
N GLU A 141 -9.09 -9.22 -20.70
CA GLU A 141 -7.71 -8.96 -21.06
C GLU A 141 -6.86 -8.65 -19.82
N VAL A 142 -7.34 -7.76 -18.95
CA VAL A 142 -6.68 -7.42 -17.67
C VAL A 142 -6.44 -8.67 -16.83
N VAL A 143 -7.45 -9.52 -16.67
CA VAL A 143 -7.34 -10.76 -15.89
C VAL A 143 -6.26 -11.68 -16.47
N ASN A 144 -6.23 -11.88 -17.79
CA ASN A 144 -5.23 -12.74 -18.42
C ASN A 144 -3.80 -12.19 -18.26
N ILE A 145 -3.61 -10.88 -18.47
CA ILE A 145 -2.32 -10.20 -18.26
C ILE A 145 -1.84 -10.40 -16.82
N LEU A 146 -2.70 -10.20 -15.83
CA LEU A 146 -2.34 -10.33 -14.42
C LEU A 146 -2.00 -11.77 -14.04
N VAL A 147 -2.80 -12.73 -14.50
CA VAL A 147 -2.55 -14.17 -14.28
C VAL A 147 -1.20 -14.58 -14.85
N GLU A 148 -0.85 -14.05 -16.03
CA GLU A 148 0.45 -14.27 -16.65
C GLU A 148 1.58 -13.62 -15.85
N ALA A 149 1.43 -12.34 -15.50
CA ALA A 149 2.42 -11.56 -14.79
C ALA A 149 2.80 -12.17 -13.42
N VAL A 150 1.84 -12.76 -12.70
CA VAL A 150 2.12 -13.41 -11.40
C VAL A 150 2.41 -14.91 -11.51
N GLY A 151 2.37 -15.48 -12.72
CA GLY A 151 2.67 -16.88 -12.98
C GLY A 151 1.65 -17.85 -12.37
N LEU A 152 0.35 -17.58 -12.52
CA LEU A 152 -0.76 -18.39 -12.01
C LEU A 152 -1.52 -19.17 -13.10
N GLN A 153 -1.06 -19.17 -14.36
CA GLN A 153 -1.77 -19.76 -15.51
C GLN A 153 -2.23 -21.21 -15.27
N LYS A 154 -1.38 -22.03 -14.65
CA LYS A 154 -1.68 -23.46 -14.38
C LYS A 154 -2.70 -23.68 -13.25
N TYR A 155 -2.95 -22.66 -12.44
CA TYR A 155 -3.78 -22.74 -11.23
C TYR A 155 -5.02 -21.87 -11.32
N VAL A 156 -5.15 -21.04 -12.35
CA VAL A 156 -6.11 -19.93 -12.44
C VAL A 156 -7.57 -20.33 -12.19
N ASP A 157 -7.96 -21.54 -12.60
CA ASP A 157 -9.32 -22.08 -12.45
C ASP A 157 -9.45 -23.05 -11.25
N ARG A 158 -8.44 -23.12 -10.37
CA ARG A 158 -8.53 -23.81 -9.08
C ARG A 158 -8.94 -22.84 -7.99
N VAL A 159 -9.70 -23.34 -7.03
CA VAL A 159 -10.15 -22.57 -5.87
C VAL A 159 -8.97 -22.10 -5.01
N ALA A 160 -9.02 -20.85 -4.55
CA ALA A 160 -7.94 -20.20 -3.80
C ALA A 160 -7.66 -20.89 -2.46
N GLY A 161 -8.64 -21.58 -1.87
CA GLY A 161 -8.46 -22.36 -0.64
C GLY A 161 -7.44 -23.49 -0.78
N ALA A 162 -7.29 -24.04 -2.00
CA ALA A 162 -6.33 -25.12 -2.29
C ALA A 162 -4.91 -24.61 -2.64
N TYR A 163 -4.69 -23.29 -2.64
CA TYR A 163 -3.39 -22.72 -2.97
C TYR A 163 -2.39 -22.88 -1.83
N SER A 164 -1.12 -23.10 -2.19
CA SER A 164 -0.01 -22.89 -1.26
C SER A 164 0.07 -21.40 -0.87
N GLY A 165 0.68 -21.09 0.28
CA GLY A 165 0.86 -19.69 0.70
C GLY A 165 1.55 -18.82 -0.35
N GLY A 166 2.51 -19.37 -1.11
CA GLY A 166 3.15 -18.65 -2.22
C GLY A 166 2.18 -18.31 -3.36
N ASN A 167 1.29 -19.23 -3.74
CA ASN A 167 0.27 -18.96 -4.76
C ASN A 167 -0.82 -18.02 -4.24
N LYS A 168 -1.17 -18.08 -2.95
CA LYS A 168 -2.06 -17.11 -2.32
C LYS A 168 -1.45 -15.70 -2.37
N ARG A 169 -0.15 -15.56 -2.08
CA ARG A 169 0.58 -14.30 -2.18
C ARG A 169 0.65 -13.76 -3.62
N LYS A 170 0.84 -14.64 -4.61
CA LYS A 170 0.77 -14.27 -6.04
C LYS A 170 -0.62 -13.75 -6.42
N LEU A 171 -1.69 -14.38 -5.94
CA LEU A 171 -3.05 -13.92 -6.19
C LEU A 171 -3.34 -12.59 -5.50
N ALA A 172 -2.91 -12.41 -4.25
CA ALA A 172 -3.01 -11.14 -3.53
C ALA A 172 -2.28 -9.99 -4.25
N LEU A 173 -1.09 -10.28 -4.79
CA LEU A 173 -0.37 -9.34 -5.67
C LEU A 173 -1.19 -9.02 -6.92
N ALA A 174 -1.70 -10.02 -7.63
CA ALA A 174 -2.53 -9.79 -8.82
C ALA A 174 -3.74 -8.89 -8.50
N ILE A 175 -4.44 -9.15 -7.38
CA ILE A 175 -5.56 -8.31 -6.90
C ILE A 175 -5.12 -6.87 -6.66
N ALA A 176 -3.97 -6.64 -6.01
CA ALA A 176 -3.44 -5.30 -5.79
C ALA A 176 -3.15 -4.57 -7.12
N LEU A 177 -2.72 -5.32 -8.13
CA LEU A 177 -2.40 -4.83 -9.48
C LEU A 177 -3.63 -4.62 -10.38
N VAL A 178 -4.79 -5.22 -10.07
CA VAL A 178 -6.04 -5.06 -10.86
C VAL A 178 -6.41 -3.62 -11.09
N SER A 179 -6.18 -2.76 -10.09
CA SER A 179 -6.50 -1.33 -10.19
C SER A 179 -5.45 -0.52 -10.95
N LEU A 180 -4.35 -1.14 -11.39
CA LEU A 180 -3.18 -0.46 -11.92
C LEU A 180 -2.89 -0.68 -13.41
N PRO A 181 -3.80 -1.20 -14.26
CA PRO A 181 -3.41 -1.92 -15.48
C PRO A 181 -2.45 -1.09 -16.32
N VAL A 182 -1.16 -1.42 -16.17
CA VAL A 182 0.02 -0.73 -16.72
C VAL A 182 0.07 -0.85 -18.25
N TYR A 183 -0.81 -1.71 -18.79
CA TYR A 183 -0.87 -2.12 -20.18
C TYR A 183 -2.11 -1.60 -20.92
N LEU A 184 -3.12 -1.04 -20.21
CA LEU A 184 -4.26 -0.37 -20.84
C LEU A 184 -3.99 1.13 -20.98
N SER A 185 -3.33 1.47 -22.09
CA SER A 185 -3.07 2.81 -22.62
C SER A 185 -1.91 3.64 -22.01
N HIS A 186 -1.31 4.43 -22.89
CA HIS A 186 -0.18 5.35 -22.76
C HIS A 186 -0.34 6.50 -21.71
N TYR A 187 -1.28 6.45 -20.76
CA TYR A 187 -1.71 7.63 -20.00
C TYR A 187 -1.84 7.49 -18.48
N THR A 188 -1.48 6.35 -17.87
CA THR A 188 -1.63 6.22 -16.41
C THR A 188 -0.38 6.65 -15.65
N SER A 189 -0.51 7.68 -14.81
CA SER A 189 0.49 8.07 -13.81
C SER A 189 0.94 6.85 -12.99
N PRO A 190 2.24 6.74 -12.64
CA PRO A 190 2.75 5.63 -11.85
C PRO A 190 1.97 5.53 -10.53
N LYS A 191 1.45 4.35 -10.25
CA LYS A 191 0.72 4.06 -9.03
C LYS A 191 1.65 3.41 -8.02
N LEU A 192 1.53 3.83 -6.77
CA LEU A 192 2.28 3.29 -5.64
C LEU A 192 1.71 1.91 -5.28
N ILE A 193 2.56 0.90 -5.12
CA ILE A 193 2.13 -0.39 -4.60
C ILE A 193 2.60 -0.50 -3.14
N LEU A 194 1.64 -0.62 -2.22
CA LEU A 194 1.92 -0.85 -0.81
C LEU A 194 1.85 -2.34 -0.51
N PHE A 195 2.99 -2.90 -0.09
CA PHE A 195 3.10 -4.26 0.42
C PHE A 195 3.19 -4.24 1.94
N LEU A 196 2.27 -4.94 2.58
CA LEU A 196 2.30 -5.24 4.02
C LEU A 196 2.78 -6.66 4.30
#